data_AF-A0A7V4CYT3-F1
#
_entry.id   AF-A0A7V4CYT3-F1
#
_cell.length_a   1.000
_cell.length_b   1.000
_cell.length_c   1.000
_cell.angle_alpha   90.00
_cell.angle_beta   90.00
_cell.angle_gamma   90.00
#
_symmetry.space_group_name_H-M   'P 1'
#
loop_
_entity.id
_entity.type
_entity.pdbx_description
1 polymer ?
#
loop_
_entity_poly.entity_id
_entity_poly.type
_entity_poly.pdbx_seq_one_letter_code
_entity_poly.pdbx_strand_id
1 'polypeptide(L)'
;MAGFVDVLLRGLLLTLVSVAAGGVPWLRAVLRAEPGAKPDRAGAASLRLIAVAAALAAAVQAAVAGLVLVDLAGKTGSPPLGDFLETTFARVALARVVLAAALAAVAARLAAAPAGRAAWGALAGLAAALVAASAALSHAMARIDDRALLLVLDAVHQAAVAAWVGGLAHLTLHAVRARGEAEPRDRQLARRFSTLAAAAVSVLVASGVALGGLYVGEPAALVGTAYGVMILSKVALLVVALGLAAANARLVRRAAAAVTTPRLARFVEVELGLAVTVVYAAASLTSLPPAIDVTADRATVGEVLARFAPAPPRLTSPPIDELLRTADPLMAPPGERKPVERAWSEYNHHWSGMFVLLMGLLAIGERAGLRAGRHWPLALLGLAAFMFVRNDPRAWPLGPAGFWESMTLPDVLQHRAFVVLIVAFGVFEWMVRTGRLAPRPWAYVFPLLCALGGGMLLTHSHAMFNLKEEFLTEVTHAPLGILGALAGWARWLELRLPEAGAAPGWIWRACLVGVGLFLLLYREG
;
A
#
# COMPACT_ATOMS: atom_id res chain seq x y z
N MET A 1 1.44 12.92 -12.96
CA MET A 1 2.35 11.73 -12.95
C MET A 1 3.43 11.82 -11.87
N ALA A 2 4.18 12.93 -11.75
CA ALA A 2 5.28 13.03 -10.77
C ALA A 2 4.87 12.79 -9.31
N GLY A 3 3.75 13.37 -8.84
CA GLY A 3 3.26 13.18 -7.47
C GLY A 3 2.93 11.71 -7.12
N PHE A 4 2.26 11.00 -8.03
CA PHE A 4 1.98 9.57 -7.83
C PHE A 4 3.25 8.72 -7.74
N VAL A 5 4.23 8.98 -8.61
CA VAL A 5 5.53 8.30 -8.58
C VAL A 5 6.28 8.62 -7.28
N ASP A 6 6.22 9.87 -6.81
CA ASP A 6 6.82 10.28 -5.54
C ASP A 6 6.26 9.49 -4.35
N VAL A 7 4.93 9.35 -4.24
CA VAL A 7 4.29 8.55 -3.17
C VAL A 7 4.76 7.09 -3.21
N LEU A 8 4.82 6.47 -4.40
CA LEU A 8 5.30 5.10 -4.56
C LEU A 8 6.76 4.93 -4.13
N LEU A 9 7.63 5.88 -4.51
CA LEU A 9 9.04 5.88 -4.12
C LEU A 9 9.20 6.10 -2.61
N ARG A 10 8.38 6.95 -1.99
CA ARG A 10 8.35 7.13 -0.53
C ARG A 10 7.90 5.86 0.20
N GLY A 11 6.86 5.17 -0.30
CA GLY A 11 6.42 3.89 0.24
C GLY A 11 7.52 2.82 0.17
N LEU A 12 8.21 2.74 -0.97
CA LEU A 12 9.35 1.86 -1.15
C LEU A 12 10.50 2.23 -0.20
N LEU A 13 10.82 3.51 -0.08
CA LEU A 13 11.88 4.02 0.79
C LEU A 13 11.61 3.70 2.27
N LEU A 14 10.39 3.97 2.75
CA LEU A 14 9.99 3.64 4.13
C LEU A 14 10.07 2.14 4.39
N THR A 15 9.70 1.32 3.40
CA THR A 15 9.82 -0.15 3.50
C THR A 15 11.29 -0.57 3.60
N LEU A 16 12.15 -0.06 2.73
CA LEU A 16 13.58 -0.39 2.70
C LEU A 16 14.32 0.06 3.97
N VAL A 17 14.05 1.28 4.44
CA VAL A 17 14.57 1.79 5.71
C VAL A 17 14.08 0.91 6.87
N SER A 18 12.80 0.52 6.86
CA SER A 18 12.26 -0.39 7.89
C SER A 18 12.98 -1.73 7.92
N VAL A 19 13.23 -2.33 6.75
CA VAL A 19 13.98 -3.59 6.63
C VAL A 19 15.42 -3.42 7.12
N ALA A 20 16.13 -2.38 6.68
CA ALA A 20 17.51 -2.15 7.06
C ALA A 20 17.68 -1.85 8.57
N ALA A 21 16.92 -0.89 9.09
CA ALA A 21 17.02 -0.47 10.48
C ALA A 21 16.44 -1.54 11.44
N GLY A 22 15.34 -2.20 11.06
CA GLY A 22 14.74 -3.31 11.81
C GLY A 22 15.60 -4.56 11.90
N GLY A 23 16.52 -4.75 10.95
CA GLY A 23 17.51 -5.80 10.99
C GLY A 23 18.46 -5.72 12.20
N VAL A 24 18.70 -4.53 12.73
CA VAL A 24 19.58 -4.34 13.90
C VAL A 24 18.99 -4.96 15.18
N PRO A 25 17.77 -4.61 15.64
CA PRO A 25 17.15 -5.28 16.78
C PRO A 25 16.87 -6.76 16.49
N TRP A 26 16.60 -7.17 15.25
CA TRP A 26 16.53 -8.58 14.88
C TRP A 26 17.84 -9.33 15.19
N LEU A 27 18.99 -8.81 14.71
CA LEU A 27 20.30 -9.42 14.95
C LEU A 27 20.64 -9.48 16.45
N ARG A 28 20.35 -8.41 17.20
CA ARG A 28 20.75 -8.28 18.60
C ARG A 28 19.80 -8.96 19.58
N ALA A 29 18.49 -8.80 19.43
CA ALA A 29 17.49 -9.31 20.37
C ALA A 29 16.99 -10.72 19.99
N VAL A 30 16.88 -11.02 18.70
CA VAL A 30 16.31 -12.29 18.22
C VAL A 30 17.41 -13.33 17.97
N LEU A 31 18.36 -13.03 17.06
CA LEU A 31 19.46 -13.94 16.76
C LEU A 31 20.54 -13.98 17.86
N ARG A 32 20.63 -12.91 18.68
CA ARG A 32 21.68 -12.71 19.70
C ARG A 32 23.10 -12.82 19.11
N ALA A 33 23.32 -12.15 17.98
CA ALA A 33 24.63 -12.13 17.33
C ALA A 33 25.65 -11.39 18.21
N GLU A 34 26.70 -12.08 18.66
CA GLU A 34 27.72 -11.53 19.56
C GLU A 34 28.84 -10.78 18.81
N PRO A 35 29.33 -9.64 19.33
CA PRO A 35 30.53 -8.99 18.81
C PRO A 35 31.77 -9.89 18.92
N GLY A 36 32.68 -9.77 17.96
CA GLY A 36 33.96 -10.49 17.94
C GLY A 36 33.93 -11.88 17.30
N ALA A 37 32.75 -12.49 17.14
CA ALA A 37 32.58 -13.75 16.40
C ALA A 37 32.23 -13.50 14.93
N LYS A 38 32.58 -14.45 14.04
CA LYS A 38 32.07 -14.45 12.66
C LYS A 38 30.56 -14.73 12.70
N PRO A 39 29.70 -13.97 12.00
CA PRO A 39 28.28 -14.27 11.96
C PRO A 39 28.00 -15.66 11.40
N ASP A 40 27.05 -16.37 12.00
CA ASP A 40 26.52 -17.62 11.45
C ASP A 40 25.77 -17.36 10.13
N ARG A 41 25.32 -18.42 9.45
CA ARG A 41 24.64 -18.29 8.15
C ARG A 41 23.40 -17.38 8.21
N ALA A 42 22.62 -17.45 9.29
CA ALA A 42 21.42 -16.64 9.50
C ALA A 42 21.75 -15.17 9.76
N GLY A 43 22.77 -14.91 10.60
CA GLY A 43 23.31 -13.58 10.86
C GLY A 43 23.90 -12.94 9.62
N ALA A 44 24.70 -13.68 8.84
CA ALA A 44 25.26 -13.20 7.57
C ALA A 44 24.18 -12.92 6.53
N ALA A 45 23.14 -13.77 6.42
CA ALA A 45 22.00 -13.52 5.54
C ALA A 45 21.22 -12.26 5.93
N SER A 46 21.03 -12.04 7.24
CA SER A 46 20.37 -10.84 7.76
C SER A 46 21.22 -9.59 7.50
N LEU A 47 22.52 -9.62 7.77
CA LEU A 47 23.42 -8.50 7.47
C LEU A 47 23.48 -8.16 5.98
N ARG A 48 23.43 -9.17 5.09
CA ARG A 48 23.32 -8.95 3.63
C ARG A 48 21.99 -8.31 3.25
N LEU A 49 20.88 -8.71 3.88
CA LEU A 49 19.59 -8.07 3.66
C LEU A 49 19.60 -6.61 4.12
N ILE A 50 20.19 -6.31 5.28
CA ILE A 50 20.39 -4.92 5.74
C ILE A 50 21.20 -4.14 4.71
N ALA A 51 22.30 -4.72 4.22
CA ALA A 51 23.17 -4.07 3.24
C ALA A 51 22.44 -3.75 1.93
N VAL A 52 21.72 -4.72 1.36
CA VAL A 52 20.95 -4.53 0.14
C VAL A 52 19.81 -3.53 0.34
N ALA A 53 19.04 -3.65 1.42
CA ALA A 53 17.93 -2.75 1.70
C ALA A 53 18.43 -1.31 1.92
N ALA A 54 19.54 -1.11 2.64
CA ALA A 54 20.12 0.21 2.86
C ALA A 54 20.71 0.81 1.56
N ALA A 55 21.38 0.00 0.72
CA ALA A 55 21.88 0.47 -0.58
C ALA A 55 20.74 0.86 -1.52
N LEU A 56 19.67 0.07 -1.57
CA LEU A 56 18.46 0.41 -2.33
C LEU A 56 17.77 1.65 -1.76
N ALA A 57 17.71 1.81 -0.42
CA ALA A 57 17.16 3.02 0.19
C ALA A 57 17.96 4.27 -0.22
N ALA A 58 19.29 4.19 -0.29
CA ALA A 58 20.13 5.28 -0.78
C ALA A 58 19.81 5.62 -2.24
N ALA A 59 19.69 4.61 -3.12
CA ALA A 59 19.36 4.80 -4.52
C ALA A 59 17.95 5.40 -4.72
N VAL A 60 16.95 4.91 -3.99
CA VAL A 60 15.58 5.41 -4.05
C VAL A 60 15.49 6.84 -3.50
N GLN A 61 16.18 7.15 -2.40
CA GLN A 61 16.24 8.52 -1.87
C GLN A 61 16.87 9.50 -2.87
N ALA A 62 17.93 9.08 -3.57
CA ALA A 62 18.54 9.87 -4.63
C ALA A 62 17.58 10.05 -5.83
N ALA A 63 16.83 9.01 -6.20
CA ALA A 63 15.82 9.08 -7.26
C ALA A 63 14.67 10.04 -6.90
N VAL A 64 14.20 10.04 -5.64
CA VAL A 64 13.21 11.00 -5.14
C VAL A 64 13.74 12.44 -5.25
N ALA A 65 14.97 12.69 -4.79
CA ALA A 65 15.58 14.02 -4.91
C ALA A 65 15.72 14.46 -6.37
N GLY A 66 16.12 13.53 -7.27
CA GLY A 66 16.19 13.77 -8.70
C GLY A 66 14.83 14.05 -9.34
N LEU A 67 13.78 13.33 -8.95
CA LEU A 67 12.41 13.55 -9.42
C LEU A 67 11.91 14.94 -9.04
N VAL A 68 12.13 15.37 -7.80
CA VAL A 68 11.78 16.72 -7.32
C VAL A 68 12.54 17.78 -8.13
N LEU A 69 13.83 17.58 -8.40
CA LEU A 69 14.63 18.51 -9.18
C LEU A 69 14.15 18.61 -10.64
N VAL A 70 13.78 17.49 -11.26
CA VAL A 70 13.21 17.47 -12.62
C VAL A 70 11.86 18.18 -12.67
N ASP A 71 11.00 17.97 -11.67
CA ASP A 71 9.71 18.67 -11.56
C ASP A 71 9.91 20.20 -11.41
N LEU A 72 10.86 20.63 -10.58
CA LEU A 72 11.22 22.04 -10.44
C LEU A 72 11.80 22.61 -11.73
N ALA A 73 12.67 21.88 -12.43
CA ALA A 73 13.24 22.30 -13.71
C ALA A 73 12.15 22.50 -14.78
N GLY A 74 11.15 21.62 -14.82
CA GLY A 74 10.00 21.76 -15.71
C GLY A 74 9.18 23.03 -15.45
N LYS A 75 9.12 23.50 -14.20
CA LYS A 75 8.40 24.71 -13.79
C LYS A 75 9.20 26.00 -13.98
N THR A 76 10.52 25.93 -13.86
CA THR A 76 11.43 27.09 -13.84
C THR A 76 12.28 27.24 -15.11
N GLY A 77 12.23 26.26 -16.03
CA GLY A 77 12.98 26.24 -17.29
C GLY A 77 14.43 25.73 -17.18
N SER A 78 14.98 25.62 -15.97
CA SER A 78 16.31 25.05 -15.71
C SER A 78 16.38 24.47 -14.29
N PRO A 79 17.21 23.47 -13.99
CA PRO A 79 17.29 22.88 -12.65
C PRO A 79 17.90 23.88 -11.65
N PRO A 80 17.15 24.34 -10.63
CA PRO A 80 17.63 25.34 -9.67
C PRO A 80 18.49 24.68 -8.58
N LEU A 81 19.64 24.12 -8.97
CA LEU A 81 20.49 23.30 -8.10
C LEU A 81 20.97 24.02 -6.84
N GLY A 82 21.38 25.29 -6.96
CA GLY A 82 21.83 26.11 -5.83
C GLY A 82 20.73 26.24 -4.78
N ASP A 83 19.61 26.85 -5.16
CA ASP A 83 18.45 27.06 -4.29
C ASP A 83 17.92 25.74 -3.71
N PHE A 84 17.88 24.68 -4.52
CA PHE A 84 17.46 23.36 -4.06
C PHE A 84 18.35 22.84 -2.93
N LEU A 85 19.67 22.93 -3.06
CA LEU A 85 20.63 22.45 -2.04
C LEU A 85 20.60 23.26 -0.75
N GLU A 86 20.11 24.51 -0.78
CA GLU A 86 19.89 25.31 0.43
C GLU A 86 18.69 24.82 1.26
N THR A 87 17.73 24.16 0.62
CA THR A 87 16.53 23.66 1.30
C THR A 87 16.88 22.63 2.38
N THR A 88 16.14 22.64 3.48
CA THR A 88 16.23 21.61 4.52
C THR A 88 15.94 20.22 3.95
N PHE A 89 14.97 20.14 3.02
CA PHE A 89 14.62 18.89 2.34
C PHE A 89 15.84 18.28 1.63
N ALA A 90 16.53 19.04 0.77
CA ALA A 90 17.66 18.51 0.01
C ALA A 90 18.83 18.10 0.92
N ARG A 91 19.15 18.90 1.93
CA ARG A 91 20.24 18.60 2.89
C ARG A 91 19.96 17.32 3.67
N VAL A 92 18.73 17.16 4.18
CA VAL A 92 18.34 15.94 4.91
C VAL A 92 18.25 14.73 3.96
N ALA A 93 17.73 14.91 2.75
CA ALA A 93 17.68 13.84 1.74
C ALA A 93 19.09 13.33 1.39
N LEU A 94 20.05 14.24 1.16
CA LEU A 94 21.45 13.89 0.91
C LEU A 94 22.10 13.20 2.12
N ALA A 95 21.86 13.72 3.34
CA ALA A 95 22.32 13.06 4.57
C ALA A 95 21.78 11.63 4.69
N ARG A 96 20.50 11.39 4.34
CA ARG A 96 19.92 10.04 4.32
C ARG A 96 20.59 9.13 3.29
N VAL A 97 20.95 9.63 2.11
CA VAL A 97 21.72 8.86 1.11
C VAL A 97 23.06 8.42 1.71
N VAL A 98 23.79 9.34 2.34
CA VAL A 98 25.09 9.05 2.96
C VAL A 98 24.94 8.07 4.13
N LEU A 99 23.98 8.28 5.02
CA LEU A 99 23.70 7.39 6.16
C LEU A 99 23.33 5.97 5.69
N ALA A 100 22.47 5.86 4.68
CA ALA A 100 22.05 4.57 4.13
C ALA A 100 23.20 3.85 3.40
N ALA A 101 24.03 4.58 2.64
CA ALA A 101 25.24 4.01 2.02
C ALA A 101 26.27 3.54 3.06
N ALA A 102 26.49 4.33 4.12
CA ALA A 102 27.37 3.95 5.23
C ALA A 102 26.83 2.71 5.98
N LEU A 103 25.52 2.67 6.25
CA LEU A 103 24.86 1.52 6.86
C LEU A 103 25.05 0.26 5.98
N ALA A 104 24.90 0.40 4.67
CA ALA A 104 25.10 -0.69 3.72
C ALA A 104 26.53 -1.23 3.75
N ALA A 105 27.52 -0.34 3.70
CA ALA A 105 28.94 -0.71 3.74
C ALA A 105 29.32 -1.40 5.06
N VAL A 106 28.86 -0.87 6.20
CA VAL A 106 29.10 -1.47 7.51
C VAL A 106 28.46 -2.86 7.58
N ALA A 107 27.19 -2.99 7.21
CA ALA A 107 26.48 -4.27 7.21
C ALA A 107 27.15 -5.32 6.31
N ALA A 108 27.57 -4.94 5.10
CA ALA A 108 28.28 -5.82 4.18
C ALA A 108 29.63 -6.30 4.77
N ARG A 109 30.38 -5.41 5.41
CA ARG A 109 31.64 -5.75 6.08
C ARG A 109 31.43 -6.71 7.25
N LEU A 110 30.44 -6.46 8.10
CA LEU A 110 30.07 -7.37 9.20
C LEU A 110 29.64 -8.74 8.66
N ALA A 111 28.98 -8.81 7.50
CA ALA A 111 28.55 -10.09 6.92
C ALA A 111 29.73 -10.96 6.44
N ALA A 112 30.88 -10.36 6.14
CA ALA A 112 32.04 -11.04 5.58
C ALA A 112 33.05 -11.51 6.64
N ALA A 113 33.22 -10.75 7.74
CA ALA A 113 34.28 -10.97 8.71
C ALA A 113 33.83 -10.72 10.16
N PRO A 114 34.51 -11.31 11.17
CA PRO A 114 34.32 -10.95 12.57
C PRO A 114 34.51 -9.44 12.79
N ALA A 115 33.67 -8.85 13.64
CA ALA A 115 33.74 -7.42 13.92
C ALA A 115 33.54 -7.13 15.42
N GLY A 116 34.37 -6.23 15.95
CA GLY A 116 34.32 -5.82 17.36
C GLY A 116 33.13 -4.91 17.70
N ARG A 117 33.02 -4.55 18.98
CA ARG A 117 31.90 -3.75 19.53
C ARG A 117 31.68 -2.41 18.80
N ALA A 118 32.76 -1.74 18.40
CA ALA A 118 32.67 -0.45 17.68
C ALA A 118 31.91 -0.57 16.35
N ALA A 119 32.11 -1.67 15.61
CA ALA A 119 31.44 -1.89 14.33
C ALA A 119 29.93 -2.15 14.49
N TRP A 120 29.56 -2.89 15.54
CA TRP A 120 28.16 -3.09 15.92
C TRP A 120 27.52 -1.81 16.44
N GLY A 121 28.27 -1.00 17.19
CA GLY A 121 27.85 0.35 17.61
C GLY A 121 27.60 1.27 16.42
N ALA A 122 28.49 1.25 15.42
CA ALA A 122 28.32 2.01 14.18
C ALA A 122 27.08 1.55 13.40
N LEU A 123 26.84 0.23 13.28
CA LEU A 123 25.63 -0.31 12.65
C LEU A 123 24.35 0.21 13.33
N ALA A 124 24.30 0.16 14.67
CA ALA A 124 23.16 0.63 15.43
C ALA A 124 22.99 2.15 15.37
N GLY A 125 24.08 2.91 15.48
CA GLY A 125 24.07 4.37 15.39
C GLY A 125 23.63 4.87 14.02
N LEU A 126 24.12 4.26 12.93
CA LEU A 126 23.71 4.59 11.57
C LEU A 126 22.23 4.26 11.32
N ALA A 127 21.75 3.11 11.80
CA ALA A 127 20.34 2.76 11.70
C ALA A 127 19.45 3.76 12.47
N ALA A 128 19.83 4.13 13.69
CA ALA A 128 19.11 5.11 14.49
C ALA A 128 19.13 6.51 13.84
N ALA A 129 20.28 6.95 13.33
CA ALA A 129 20.41 8.22 12.62
C ALA A 129 19.57 8.24 11.34
N LEU A 130 19.51 7.14 10.59
CA LEU A 130 18.68 7.02 9.39
C LEU A 130 17.18 7.13 9.70
N VAL A 131 16.73 6.54 10.82
CA VAL A 131 15.33 6.69 11.30
C VAL A 131 15.07 8.12 11.75
N ALA A 132 15.96 8.72 12.55
CA ALA A 132 15.81 10.10 12.99
C ALA A 132 15.77 11.10 11.81
N ALA A 133 16.62 10.92 10.80
CA ALA A 133 16.62 11.72 9.59
C ALA A 133 15.34 11.54 8.75
N SER A 134 14.64 10.40 8.89
CA SER A 134 13.35 10.18 8.23
C SER A 134 12.23 11.01 8.86
N ALA A 135 12.25 11.21 10.19
CA ALA A 135 11.33 12.15 10.87
C ALA A 135 11.59 13.61 10.47
N ALA A 136 12.83 13.97 10.16
CA ALA A 136 13.19 15.31 9.69
C ALA A 136 12.67 15.65 8.27
N LEU A 137 12.09 14.69 7.55
CA LEU A 137 11.41 14.89 6.26
C LEU A 137 9.89 14.75 6.35
N SER A 138 9.33 14.58 7.55
CA SER A 138 7.89 14.50 7.76
C SER A 138 7.28 15.88 8.06
N HIS A 139 5.96 15.90 8.20
CA HIS A 139 5.21 17.08 8.63
C HIS A 139 5.76 17.70 9.92
N ALA A 140 6.39 16.89 10.79
CA ALA A 140 6.94 17.35 12.06
C ALA A 140 7.95 18.49 11.88
N MET A 141 8.81 18.42 10.86
CA MET A 141 9.83 19.44 10.60
C MET A 141 9.24 20.80 10.21
N ALA A 142 8.08 20.79 9.56
CA ALA A 142 7.39 22.00 9.10
C ALA A 142 6.57 22.70 10.21
N ARG A 143 6.30 22.04 11.33
CA ARG A 143 5.48 22.61 12.42
C ARG A 143 6.21 23.74 13.14
N ILE A 144 5.47 24.77 13.54
CA ILE A 144 5.98 25.87 14.37
C ILE A 144 5.86 25.47 15.85
N ASP A 145 4.66 25.04 16.25
CA ASP A 145 4.38 24.54 17.58
C ASP A 145 4.75 23.06 17.73
N ASP A 146 5.20 22.67 18.93
CA ASP A 146 5.50 21.29 19.33
C ASP A 146 6.47 20.51 18.41
N ARG A 147 7.23 21.20 17.55
CA ARG A 147 8.14 20.60 16.57
C ARG A 147 9.03 19.51 17.16
N ALA A 148 9.68 19.81 18.28
CA ALA A 148 10.60 18.87 18.93
C ALA A 148 9.87 17.60 19.41
N LEU A 149 8.70 17.76 20.02
CA LEU A 149 7.86 16.65 20.46
C LEU A 149 7.41 15.80 19.28
N LEU A 150 6.93 16.43 18.20
CA LEU A 150 6.48 15.74 16.99
C LEU A 150 7.61 14.99 16.28
N LEU A 151 8.81 15.58 16.22
CA LEU A 151 9.99 14.90 15.66
C LEU A 151 10.36 13.66 16.49
N VAL A 152 10.32 13.75 17.83
CA VAL A 152 10.60 12.61 18.71
C VAL A 152 9.52 11.54 18.58
N LEU A 153 8.25 11.91 18.62
CA LEU A 153 7.13 10.98 18.46
C LEU A 153 7.16 10.26 17.11
N ASP A 154 7.44 10.99 16.02
CA ASP A 154 7.56 10.42 14.68
C ASP A 154 8.79 9.51 14.56
N ALA A 155 9.95 9.90 15.09
CA ALA A 155 11.13 9.03 15.13
C ALA A 155 10.88 7.74 15.94
N VAL A 156 10.19 7.84 17.08
CA VAL A 156 9.79 6.68 17.90
C VAL A 156 8.78 5.80 17.14
N HIS A 157 7.80 6.41 16.48
CA HIS A 157 6.82 5.69 15.65
C HIS A 157 7.53 4.92 14.54
N GLN A 158 8.42 5.58 13.79
CA GLN A 158 9.17 4.97 12.70
C GLN A 158 10.16 3.91 13.18
N ALA A 159 10.80 4.08 14.33
CA ALA A 159 11.64 3.05 14.95
C ALA A 159 10.82 1.80 15.31
N ALA A 160 9.60 1.98 15.81
CA ALA A 160 8.67 0.90 16.10
C ALA A 160 8.19 0.18 14.82
N VAL A 161 7.87 0.93 13.76
CA VAL A 161 7.60 0.36 12.42
C VAL A 161 8.79 -0.47 11.95
N ALA A 162 10.01 0.08 12.01
CA ALA A 162 11.21 -0.60 11.57
C ALA A 162 11.43 -1.92 12.34
N ALA A 163 11.33 -1.90 13.67
CA ALA A 163 11.49 -3.10 14.49
C ALA A 163 10.45 -4.19 14.17
N TRP A 164 9.19 -3.80 13.93
CA TRP A 164 8.12 -4.74 13.59
C TRP A 164 8.20 -5.23 12.14
N VAL A 165 8.11 -4.33 11.17
CA VAL A 165 8.06 -4.65 9.73
C VAL A 165 9.40 -5.21 9.24
N GLY A 166 10.52 -4.60 9.65
CA GLY A 166 11.84 -5.13 9.33
C GLY A 166 12.08 -6.48 9.98
N GLY A 167 11.67 -6.66 11.24
CA GLY A 167 11.75 -7.96 11.90
C GLY A 167 10.91 -9.04 11.21
N LEU A 168 9.71 -8.71 10.69
CA LEU A 168 8.92 -9.60 9.84
C LEU A 168 9.69 -9.99 8.57
N ALA A 169 10.30 -9.03 7.88
CA ALA A 169 11.10 -9.30 6.67
C ALA A 169 12.29 -10.23 6.94
N HIS A 170 12.99 -10.02 8.06
CA HIS A 170 14.09 -10.88 8.48
C HIS A 170 13.62 -12.28 8.90
N LEU A 171 12.47 -12.39 9.57
CA LEU A 171 11.86 -13.68 9.89
C LEU A 171 11.41 -14.43 8.64
N THR A 172 10.79 -13.75 7.67
CA THR A 172 10.43 -14.33 6.36
C THR A 172 11.68 -14.83 5.63
N LEU A 173 12.77 -14.03 5.62
CA LEU A 173 14.03 -14.45 5.02
C LEU A 173 14.59 -15.72 5.69
N HIS A 174 14.61 -15.75 7.02
CA HIS A 174 15.05 -16.92 7.80
C HIS A 174 14.21 -18.15 7.43
N ALA A 175 12.88 -18.01 7.43
CA ALA A 175 11.96 -19.10 7.16
C ALA A 175 12.06 -19.65 5.73
N VAL A 176 12.21 -18.77 4.72
CA VAL A 176 12.41 -19.18 3.32
C VAL A 176 13.74 -19.90 3.13
N ARG A 177 14.79 -19.48 3.85
CA ARG A 177 16.12 -20.10 3.76
C ARG A 177 16.26 -21.42 4.53
N ALA A 178 15.39 -21.68 5.51
CA ALA A 178 15.39 -22.91 6.31
C ALA A 178 14.97 -24.18 5.52
N ARG A 179 14.61 -24.07 4.23
CA ARG A 179 14.29 -25.19 3.29
C ARG A 179 13.29 -26.24 3.81
N GLY A 180 12.51 -25.93 4.85
CA GLY A 180 11.47 -26.82 5.38
C GLY A 180 11.95 -27.78 6.48
N GLU A 181 13.22 -27.72 6.88
CA GLU A 181 13.73 -28.44 8.05
C GLU A 181 13.48 -27.59 9.30
N ALA A 182 12.65 -28.10 10.22
CA ALA A 182 12.35 -27.40 11.46
C ALA A 182 13.47 -27.63 12.48
N GLU A 183 14.27 -26.60 12.76
CA GLU A 183 15.26 -26.68 13.83
C GLU A 183 14.62 -26.31 15.18
N PRO A 184 15.06 -26.92 16.31
CA PRO A 184 14.63 -26.50 17.65
C PRO A 184 14.83 -24.99 17.91
N ARG A 185 15.83 -24.39 17.26
CA ARG A 185 16.15 -22.96 17.32
C ARG A 185 15.02 -22.08 16.75
N ASP A 186 14.28 -22.53 15.74
CA ASP A 186 13.23 -21.74 15.08
C ASP A 186 12.11 -21.33 16.02
N ARG A 187 11.69 -22.23 16.92
CA ARG A 187 10.67 -21.94 17.92
C ARG A 187 11.14 -20.85 18.89
N GLN A 188 12.42 -20.88 19.27
CA GLN A 188 12.99 -19.87 20.17
C GLN A 188 13.11 -18.51 19.46
N LEU A 189 13.53 -18.50 18.19
CA LEU A 189 13.57 -17.28 17.37
C LEU A 189 12.18 -16.67 17.21
N ALA A 190 11.18 -17.49 16.88
CA ALA A 190 9.79 -17.05 16.77
C ALA A 190 9.28 -16.43 18.08
N ARG A 191 9.54 -17.06 19.24
CA ARG A 191 9.17 -16.50 20.55
C ARG A 191 9.84 -15.16 20.84
N ARG A 192 11.16 -15.04 20.60
CA ARG A 192 11.91 -13.79 20.80
C ARG A 192 11.39 -12.69 19.88
N PHE A 193 11.13 -13.02 18.62
CA PHE A 193 10.54 -12.09 17.68
C PHE A 193 9.13 -11.67 18.09
N SER A 194 8.28 -12.59 18.56
CA SER A 194 6.96 -12.23 19.07
C SER A 194 7.02 -11.25 20.24
N THR A 195 7.99 -11.37 21.15
CA THR A 195 8.20 -10.38 22.23
C THR A 195 8.64 -9.02 21.68
N LEU A 196 9.62 -9.01 20.77
CA LEU A 196 10.08 -7.78 20.11
C LEU A 196 8.93 -7.09 19.35
N ALA A 197 8.18 -7.86 18.56
CA ALA A 197 7.04 -7.39 17.79
C ALA A 197 5.92 -6.86 18.68
N ALA A 198 5.59 -7.53 19.78
CA ALA A 198 4.60 -7.04 20.73
C ALA A 198 5.00 -5.69 21.33
N ALA A 199 6.25 -5.56 21.79
CA ALA A 199 6.76 -4.28 22.32
C ALA A 199 6.77 -3.18 21.25
N ALA A 200 7.26 -3.50 20.05
CA ALA A 200 7.28 -2.57 18.92
C ALA A 200 5.86 -2.12 18.53
N VAL A 201 4.89 -3.03 18.42
CA VAL A 201 3.50 -2.70 18.12
C VAL A 201 2.86 -1.85 19.23
N SER A 202 3.15 -2.12 20.51
CA SER A 202 2.65 -1.28 21.61
C SER A 202 3.16 0.15 21.49
N VAL A 203 4.45 0.34 21.21
CA VAL A 203 5.05 1.67 20.99
C VAL A 203 4.47 2.32 19.73
N LEU A 204 4.30 1.54 18.65
CA LEU A 204 3.70 1.99 17.39
C LEU A 204 2.29 2.55 17.60
N VAL A 205 1.44 1.82 18.34
CA VAL A 205 0.06 2.23 18.63
C VAL A 205 0.06 3.47 19.53
N ALA A 206 0.84 3.48 20.62
CA ALA A 206 0.89 4.62 21.54
C ALA A 206 1.36 5.91 20.85
N SER A 207 2.47 5.84 20.11
CA SER A 207 2.99 6.98 19.33
C SER A 207 2.04 7.38 18.20
N GLY A 208 1.39 6.41 17.53
CA GLY A 208 0.41 6.68 16.48
C GLY A 208 -0.84 7.38 16.99
N VAL A 209 -1.33 7.02 18.17
CA VAL A 209 -2.44 7.71 18.85
C VAL A 209 -2.03 9.13 19.23
N ALA A 210 -0.83 9.33 19.78
CA ALA A 210 -0.33 10.66 20.12
C ALA A 210 -0.19 11.57 18.87
N LEU A 211 0.45 11.07 17.81
CA LEU A 211 0.56 11.77 16.52
C LEU A 211 -0.81 12.05 15.90
N GLY A 212 -1.73 11.08 15.97
CA GLY A 212 -3.10 11.22 15.48
C GLY A 212 -3.84 12.35 16.21
N GLY A 213 -3.76 12.42 17.54
CA GLY A 213 -4.36 13.52 18.30
C GLY A 213 -3.82 14.89 17.90
N LEU A 214 -2.50 15.00 17.68
CA LEU A 214 -1.83 16.26 17.34
C LEU A 214 -2.06 16.70 15.87
N TYR A 215 -2.19 15.77 14.93
CA TYR A 215 -2.39 16.10 13.51
C TYR A 215 -3.84 16.11 13.05
N VAL A 216 -4.76 15.47 13.78
CA VAL A 216 -6.19 15.45 13.43
C VAL A 216 -6.93 16.64 14.05
N GLY A 217 -6.59 17.01 15.29
CA GLY A 217 -7.23 18.09 16.02
C GLY A 217 -8.59 17.69 16.60
N GLU A 218 -9.61 17.50 15.76
CA GLU A 218 -10.98 17.18 16.21
C GLU A 218 -11.58 15.92 15.54
N PRO A 219 -12.53 15.22 16.20
CA PRO A 219 -13.08 13.97 15.67
C PRO A 219 -13.75 14.08 14.29
N ALA A 220 -14.38 15.21 13.97
CA ALA A 220 -15.01 15.42 12.67
C ALA A 220 -13.96 15.43 11.53
N ALA A 221 -12.75 15.93 11.79
CA ALA A 221 -11.66 15.93 10.82
C ALA A 221 -11.15 14.52 10.49
N LEU A 222 -11.37 13.54 11.37
CA LEU A 222 -11.02 12.14 11.13
C LEU A 222 -11.83 11.52 9.98
N VAL A 223 -13.08 11.98 9.79
CA VAL A 223 -13.98 11.50 8.73
C VAL A 223 -14.24 12.54 7.65
N GLY A 224 -13.88 13.81 7.87
CA GLY A 224 -14.12 14.92 6.93
C GLY A 224 -12.90 15.35 6.12
N THR A 225 -11.79 14.61 6.20
CA THR A 225 -10.55 14.92 5.47
C THR A 225 -9.89 13.64 4.94
N ALA A 226 -9.14 13.76 3.84
CA ALA A 226 -8.36 12.67 3.26
C ALA A 226 -7.34 12.12 4.26
N TYR A 227 -6.66 13.00 4.99
CA TYR A 227 -5.70 12.63 6.02
C TYR A 227 -6.34 11.75 7.11
N GLY A 228 -7.53 12.15 7.60
CA GLY A 228 -8.28 11.40 8.60
C GLY A 228 -8.72 10.01 8.11
N VAL A 229 -9.31 9.93 6.91
CA VAL A 229 -9.76 8.64 6.35
C VAL A 229 -8.59 7.73 6.06
N MET A 230 -7.45 8.26 5.60
CA MET A 230 -6.24 7.45 5.41
C MET A 230 -5.69 6.90 6.74
N ILE A 231 -5.79 7.65 7.85
CA ILE A 231 -5.51 7.11 9.20
C ILE A 231 -6.47 5.96 9.51
N LEU A 232 -7.77 6.11 9.25
CA LEU A 232 -8.76 5.04 9.47
C LEU A 232 -8.45 3.80 8.62
N SER A 233 -8.08 3.97 7.36
CA SER A 233 -7.65 2.87 6.48
C SER A 233 -6.42 2.15 7.03
N LYS A 234 -5.42 2.91 7.49
CA LYS A 234 -4.21 2.37 8.15
C LYS A 234 -4.56 1.58 9.41
N VAL A 235 -5.45 2.10 10.25
CA VAL A 235 -5.92 1.44 11.47
C VAL A 235 -6.69 0.16 11.13
N ALA A 236 -7.58 0.18 10.13
CA ALA A 236 -8.33 -1.00 9.70
C ALA A 236 -7.39 -2.13 9.22
N LEU A 237 -6.41 -1.81 8.37
CA LEU A 237 -5.41 -2.77 7.91
C LEU A 237 -4.53 -3.28 9.06
N LEU A 238 -4.14 -2.40 9.99
CA LEU A 238 -3.37 -2.78 11.18
C LEU A 238 -4.16 -3.74 12.07
N VAL A 239 -5.44 -3.47 12.33
CA VAL A 239 -6.31 -4.36 13.12
C VAL A 239 -6.40 -5.75 12.49
N VAL A 240 -6.54 -5.83 11.16
CA VAL A 240 -6.53 -7.12 10.46
C VAL A 240 -5.17 -7.83 10.61
N ALA A 241 -4.07 -7.13 10.43
CA ALA A 241 -2.72 -7.68 10.58
C ALA A 241 -2.48 -8.20 12.02
N LEU A 242 -2.89 -7.44 13.04
CA LEU A 242 -2.77 -7.85 14.44
C LEU A 242 -3.73 -9.00 14.79
N GLY A 243 -4.93 -9.04 14.20
CA GLY A 243 -5.85 -10.17 14.33
C GLY A 243 -5.24 -11.46 13.78
N LEU A 244 -4.58 -11.39 12.62
CA LEU A 244 -3.85 -12.50 12.02
C LEU A 244 -2.69 -12.95 12.91
N ALA A 245 -1.87 -12.01 13.39
CA ALA A 245 -0.75 -12.28 14.28
C ALA A 245 -1.20 -12.91 15.61
N ALA A 246 -2.30 -12.43 16.18
CA ALA A 246 -2.88 -12.98 17.41
C ALA A 246 -3.42 -14.40 17.22
N ALA A 247 -4.10 -14.66 16.09
CA ALA A 247 -4.57 -16.00 15.73
C ALA A 247 -3.38 -16.96 15.58
N ASN A 248 -2.34 -16.54 14.89
CA ASN A 248 -1.10 -17.29 14.69
C ASN A 248 -0.38 -17.58 16.03
N ALA A 249 -0.22 -16.58 16.89
CA ALA A 249 0.38 -16.75 18.21
C ALA A 249 -0.42 -17.70 19.12
N ARG A 250 -1.76 -17.67 19.06
CA ARG A 250 -2.62 -18.62 19.79
C ARG A 250 -2.43 -20.04 19.27
N LEU A 251 -2.32 -20.23 17.95
CA LEU A 251 -2.05 -21.54 17.35
C LEU A 251 -0.68 -22.10 17.80
N VAL A 252 0.37 -21.28 17.76
CA VAL A 252 1.72 -21.67 18.21
C VAL A 252 1.75 -22.02 19.71
N ARG A 253 0.97 -21.32 20.54
CA ARG A 253 0.87 -21.62 21.99
C ARG A 253 0.08 -22.90 22.29
N ARG A 254 -1.01 -23.18 21.54
CA ARG A 254 -1.87 -24.35 21.75
C ARG A 254 -1.30 -25.64 21.15
N ALA A 255 -0.64 -25.54 20.01
CA ALA A 255 -0.06 -26.68 19.33
C ALA A 255 1.38 -26.92 19.81
N ALA A 256 1.54 -27.56 20.98
CA ALA A 256 2.85 -27.87 21.53
C ALA A 256 3.70 -28.79 20.62
N ALA A 257 3.11 -29.50 19.65
CA ALA A 257 3.81 -30.43 18.76
C ALA A 257 3.45 -30.38 17.25
N ALA A 258 2.35 -29.70 16.84
CA ALA A 258 1.75 -29.93 15.51
C ALA A 258 1.82 -28.77 14.49
N VAL A 259 2.26 -27.56 14.87
CA VAL A 259 2.43 -26.47 13.90
C VAL A 259 3.82 -26.58 13.27
N THR A 260 3.87 -26.92 12.00
CA THR A 260 5.10 -27.05 11.22
C THR A 260 5.68 -25.65 10.92
N THR A 261 7.01 -25.50 10.95
CA THR A 261 7.72 -24.26 10.56
C THR A 261 7.27 -23.65 9.22
N PRO A 262 6.94 -24.45 8.17
CA PRO A 262 6.39 -23.94 6.92
C PRO A 262 5.03 -23.24 7.05
N ARG A 263 4.16 -23.70 7.97
CA ARG A 263 2.86 -23.04 8.21
C ARG A 263 3.06 -21.65 8.79
N LEU A 264 3.94 -21.52 9.77
CA LEU A 264 4.30 -20.24 10.37
C LEU A 264 4.89 -19.28 9.32
N ALA A 265 5.80 -19.77 8.47
CA ALA A 265 6.42 -18.98 7.40
C ALA A 265 5.39 -18.31 6.48
N ARG A 266 4.35 -19.06 6.07
CA ARG A 266 3.31 -18.58 5.15
C ARG A 266 2.38 -17.55 5.78
N PHE A 267 2.12 -17.63 7.08
CA PHE A 267 1.41 -16.57 7.81
C PHE A 267 2.27 -15.31 7.92
N VAL A 268 3.55 -15.47 8.27
CA VAL A 268 4.49 -14.34 8.38
C VAL A 268 4.66 -13.61 7.04
N GLU A 269 4.65 -14.32 5.90
CA GLU A 269 4.63 -13.69 4.57
C GLU A 269 3.41 -12.77 4.37
N VAL A 270 2.24 -13.19 4.83
CA VAL A 270 1.00 -12.40 4.71
C VAL A 270 0.97 -11.25 5.72
N GLU A 271 1.46 -11.48 6.95
CA GLU A 271 1.65 -10.42 7.94
C GLU A 271 2.61 -9.35 7.42
N LEU A 272 3.73 -9.74 6.81
CA LEU A 272 4.67 -8.83 6.15
C LEU A 272 4.00 -8.08 5.00
N GLY A 273 3.24 -8.79 4.16
CA GLY A 273 2.51 -8.21 3.05
C GLY A 273 1.54 -7.10 3.47
N LEU A 274 0.70 -7.38 4.47
CA LEU A 274 -0.22 -6.41 5.06
C LEU A 274 0.52 -5.24 5.70
N ALA A 275 1.62 -5.52 6.41
CA ALA A 275 2.45 -4.49 7.02
C ALA A 275 3.08 -3.56 5.96
N VAL A 276 3.52 -4.09 4.82
CA VAL A 276 3.98 -3.28 3.68
C VAL A 276 2.85 -2.45 3.09
N THR A 277 1.64 -3.00 2.91
CA THR A 277 0.46 -2.21 2.49
C THR A 277 0.18 -1.06 3.46
N VAL A 278 0.29 -1.29 4.78
CA VAL A 278 0.17 -0.26 5.83
C VAL A 278 1.24 0.82 5.70
N VAL A 279 2.49 0.46 5.37
CA VAL A 279 3.58 1.42 5.14
C VAL A 279 3.32 2.27 3.89
N TYR A 280 2.80 1.68 2.82
CA TYR A 280 2.42 2.43 1.61
C TYR A 280 1.26 3.40 1.89
N ALA A 281 0.23 2.98 2.63
CA ALA A 281 -0.83 3.88 3.09
C ALA A 281 -0.26 5.04 3.94
N ALA A 282 0.72 4.76 4.80
CA ALA A 282 1.41 5.80 5.57
C ALA A 282 2.25 6.74 4.69
N ALA A 283 2.82 6.28 3.58
CA ALA A 283 3.51 7.15 2.63
C ALA A 283 2.54 8.15 1.98
N SER A 284 1.30 7.73 1.69
CA SER A 284 0.25 8.61 1.18
C SER A 284 -0.05 9.79 2.11
N LEU A 285 -0.06 9.57 3.43
CA LEU A 285 -0.26 10.63 4.43
C LEU A 285 0.78 11.76 4.34
N THR A 286 2.00 11.46 3.87
CA THR A 286 3.04 12.49 3.74
C THR A 286 2.78 13.46 2.58
N SER A 287 1.87 13.10 1.66
CA SER A 287 1.43 13.94 0.55
C SER A 287 0.06 14.60 0.82
N LEU A 288 -0.55 14.33 1.97
CA LEU A 288 -1.80 14.94 2.39
C LEU A 288 -1.52 16.01 3.47
N PRO A 289 -2.19 17.17 3.43
CA PRO A 289 -2.12 18.12 4.53
C PRO A 289 -2.67 17.47 5.82
N PRO A 290 -2.03 17.65 6.99
CA PRO A 290 -2.59 17.22 8.26
C PRO A 290 -4.03 17.72 8.44
N ALA A 291 -4.92 16.92 9.03
CA ALA A 291 -6.35 17.27 9.10
C ALA A 291 -6.61 18.56 9.88
N ILE A 292 -5.77 18.85 10.88
CA ILE A 292 -5.83 20.10 11.66
C ILE A 292 -5.59 21.35 10.80
N ASP A 293 -4.85 21.21 9.71
CA ASP A 293 -4.53 22.31 8.79
C ASP A 293 -5.62 22.48 7.70
N VAL A 294 -6.54 21.50 7.55
CA VAL A 294 -7.69 21.56 6.63
C VAL A 294 -8.93 22.07 7.37
N THR A 295 -9.12 23.39 7.34
CA THR A 295 -10.24 24.07 8.02
C THR A 295 -11.35 24.47 7.06
N ALA A 296 -11.05 25.22 6.00
CA ALA A 296 -12.05 25.73 5.04
C ALA A 296 -12.62 24.64 4.12
N ASP A 297 -11.77 23.73 3.64
CA ASP A 297 -12.14 22.67 2.69
C ASP A 297 -12.47 21.33 3.37
N ARG A 298 -12.91 21.38 4.63
CA ARG A 298 -13.32 20.17 5.37
C ARG A 298 -14.73 19.78 4.97
N ALA A 299 -14.94 18.49 4.67
CA ALA A 299 -16.28 17.96 4.48
C ALA A 299 -16.97 17.76 5.83
N THR A 300 -18.26 18.07 5.86
CA THR A 300 -19.12 17.75 7.00
C THR A 300 -19.39 16.26 7.08
N VAL A 301 -19.69 15.76 8.28
CA VAL A 301 -20.12 14.36 8.46
C VAL A 301 -21.35 14.05 7.64
N GLY A 302 -22.27 15.02 7.46
CA GLY A 302 -23.46 14.87 6.63
C GLY A 302 -23.13 14.65 5.14
N GLU A 303 -22.22 15.46 4.57
CA GLU A 303 -21.74 15.28 3.19
C GLU A 303 -21.11 13.90 2.99
N VAL A 304 -20.33 13.42 3.97
CA VAL A 304 -19.70 12.09 3.92
C VAL A 304 -20.73 10.98 3.98
N LEU A 305 -21.68 11.05 4.93
CA LEU A 305 -22.74 10.05 5.07
C LEU A 305 -23.64 10.00 3.82
N ALA A 306 -23.88 11.14 3.17
CA ALA A 306 -24.62 11.20 1.92
C ALA A 306 -23.97 10.37 0.80
N ARG A 307 -22.63 10.24 0.78
CA ARG A 307 -21.91 9.39 -0.18
C ARG A 307 -22.18 7.90 -0.02
N PHE A 308 -22.63 7.48 1.17
CA PHE A 308 -22.94 6.08 1.49
C PHE A 308 -24.44 5.82 1.65
N ALA A 309 -25.29 6.81 1.36
CA ALA A 309 -26.72 6.67 1.47
C ALA A 309 -27.24 5.58 0.51
N PRO A 310 -27.95 4.54 1.01
CA PRO A 310 -28.49 3.50 0.16
C PRO A 310 -29.49 4.06 -0.84
N ALA A 311 -29.29 3.77 -2.13
CA ALA A 311 -30.22 4.11 -3.19
C ALA A 311 -30.12 3.06 -4.32
N PRO A 312 -31.15 2.91 -5.18
CA PRO A 312 -31.06 2.00 -6.32
C PRO A 312 -29.93 2.42 -7.27
N PRO A 313 -29.23 1.47 -7.92
CA PRO A 313 -28.22 1.81 -8.91
C PRO A 313 -28.87 2.50 -10.12
N ARG A 314 -28.16 3.48 -10.67
CA ARG A 314 -28.46 4.17 -11.91
C ARG A 314 -28.15 3.24 -13.09
N LEU A 315 -29.17 2.55 -13.56
CA LEU A 315 -29.07 1.65 -14.72
C LEU A 315 -29.39 2.34 -16.06
N THR A 316 -29.81 3.61 -16.01
CA THR A 316 -30.08 4.45 -17.17
C THR A 316 -28.98 5.49 -17.34
N SER A 317 -28.36 5.53 -18.51
CA SER A 317 -27.33 6.53 -18.84
C SER A 317 -27.95 7.93 -18.90
N PRO A 318 -27.24 8.98 -18.44
CA PRO A 318 -27.59 10.34 -18.85
C PRO A 318 -27.46 10.50 -20.38
N PRO A 319 -28.17 11.46 -21.00
CA PRO A 319 -28.06 11.74 -22.43
C PRO A 319 -26.63 12.16 -22.81
N ILE A 320 -26.06 11.52 -23.83
CA ILE A 320 -24.68 11.78 -24.26
C ILE A 320 -24.55 13.18 -24.88
N ASP A 321 -25.57 13.64 -25.60
CA ASP A 321 -25.62 14.97 -26.18
C ASP A 321 -25.62 16.08 -25.12
N GLU A 322 -26.26 15.85 -23.97
CA GLU A 322 -26.19 16.77 -22.82
C GLU A 322 -24.79 16.77 -22.22
N LEU A 323 -24.19 15.59 -22.02
CA LEU A 323 -22.82 15.46 -21.51
C LEU A 323 -21.80 16.15 -22.43
N LEU A 324 -21.93 15.97 -23.75
CA LEU A 324 -21.04 16.61 -24.74
C LEU A 324 -21.21 18.14 -24.77
N ARG A 325 -22.45 18.64 -24.66
CA ARG A 325 -22.74 20.09 -24.62
C ARG A 325 -22.24 20.76 -23.36
N THR A 326 -22.23 20.04 -22.25
CA THR A 326 -21.87 20.58 -20.94
C THR A 326 -20.42 20.33 -20.57
N ALA A 327 -19.73 19.35 -21.14
CA ALA A 327 -18.36 19.04 -20.73
C ALA A 327 -17.38 20.20 -21.06
N ASP A 328 -16.50 20.52 -20.12
CA ASP A 328 -15.53 21.60 -20.27
C ASP A 328 -14.52 21.33 -21.40
N PRO A 329 -13.97 22.37 -22.06
CA PRO A 329 -12.90 22.20 -23.04
C PRO A 329 -11.78 21.30 -22.51
N LEU A 330 -11.17 20.47 -23.37
CA LEU A 330 -10.12 19.50 -22.98
C LEU A 330 -8.95 20.10 -22.17
N MET A 331 -8.69 21.41 -22.33
CA MET A 331 -7.59 22.13 -21.67
C MET A 331 -8.06 23.09 -20.56
N ALA A 332 -9.35 23.08 -20.21
CA ALA A 332 -9.84 23.88 -19.10
C ALA A 332 -9.26 23.36 -17.77
N PRO A 333 -8.93 24.25 -16.81
CA PRO A 333 -8.66 23.82 -15.44
C PRO A 333 -9.82 22.97 -14.92
N PRO A 334 -9.58 21.95 -14.09
CA PRO A 334 -10.65 21.18 -13.48
C PRO A 334 -11.62 22.12 -12.75
N GLY A 335 -12.84 22.24 -13.27
CA GLY A 335 -13.94 22.98 -12.65
C GLY A 335 -14.75 22.09 -11.71
N GLU A 336 -15.78 22.66 -11.08
CA GLU A 336 -16.76 21.86 -10.33
C GLU A 336 -17.44 20.86 -11.28
N ARG A 337 -17.44 19.57 -10.91
CA ARG A 337 -18.10 18.52 -11.70
C ARG A 337 -19.60 18.78 -11.84
N LYS A 338 -20.09 18.78 -13.08
CA LYS A 338 -21.50 19.06 -13.41
C LYS A 338 -22.41 17.87 -13.06
N PRO A 339 -23.70 18.08 -12.77
CA PRO A 339 -24.62 16.98 -12.40
C PRO A 339 -24.68 15.84 -13.42
N VAL A 340 -24.60 16.14 -14.71
CA VAL A 340 -24.60 15.14 -15.79
C VAL A 340 -23.31 14.30 -15.82
N GLU A 341 -22.17 14.89 -15.44
CA GLU A 341 -20.87 14.20 -15.31
C GLU A 341 -20.87 13.29 -14.08
N ARG A 342 -21.44 13.74 -12.96
CA ARG A 342 -21.65 12.91 -11.76
C ARG A 342 -22.55 11.72 -12.09
N ALA A 343 -23.68 11.95 -12.77
CA ALA A 343 -24.59 10.89 -13.21
C ALA A 343 -23.93 9.90 -14.17
N TRP A 344 -23.05 10.38 -15.07
CA TRP A 344 -22.27 9.54 -15.97
C TRP A 344 -21.31 8.63 -15.20
N SER A 345 -20.58 9.20 -14.24
CA SER A 345 -19.66 8.46 -13.38
C SER A 345 -20.38 7.43 -12.52
N GLU A 346 -21.50 7.80 -11.87
CA GLU A 346 -22.33 6.88 -11.09
C GLU A 346 -22.80 5.68 -11.93
N TYR A 347 -23.33 5.94 -13.12
CA TYR A 347 -23.74 4.89 -14.05
C TYR A 347 -22.58 3.93 -14.37
N ASN A 348 -21.40 4.46 -14.67
CA ASN A 348 -20.23 3.64 -14.98
C ASN A 348 -19.75 2.83 -13.77
N HIS A 349 -19.77 3.39 -12.55
CA HIS A 349 -19.46 2.68 -11.32
C HIS A 349 -20.47 1.57 -11.03
N HIS A 350 -21.77 1.79 -11.24
CA HIS A 350 -22.80 0.78 -10.95
C HIS A 350 -22.73 -0.41 -11.90
N TRP A 351 -22.51 -0.16 -13.20
CA TRP A 351 -22.28 -1.24 -14.15
C TRP A 351 -21.00 -2.02 -13.86
N SER A 352 -19.91 -1.31 -13.53
CA SER A 352 -18.68 -1.96 -13.07
C SER A 352 -18.92 -2.80 -11.82
N GLY A 353 -19.69 -2.27 -10.86
CA GLY A 353 -20.11 -2.97 -9.65
C GLY A 353 -20.92 -4.23 -9.93
N MET A 354 -21.79 -4.23 -10.94
CA MET A 354 -22.54 -5.42 -11.36
C MET A 354 -21.63 -6.53 -11.88
N PHE A 355 -20.64 -6.20 -12.72
CA PHE A 355 -19.66 -7.18 -13.20
C PHE A 355 -18.81 -7.74 -12.07
N VAL A 356 -18.32 -6.88 -11.16
CA VAL A 356 -17.50 -7.31 -10.02
C VAL A 356 -18.33 -8.13 -9.01
N LEU A 357 -19.58 -7.77 -8.78
CA LEU A 357 -20.51 -8.54 -7.95
C LEU A 357 -20.75 -9.92 -8.54
N LEU A 358 -21.01 -10.01 -9.86
CA LEU A 358 -21.14 -11.27 -10.57
C LEU A 358 -19.87 -12.13 -10.41
N MET A 359 -18.68 -11.53 -10.54
CA MET A 359 -17.42 -12.25 -10.32
C MET A 359 -17.33 -12.83 -8.91
N GLY A 360 -17.65 -12.03 -7.88
CA GLY A 360 -17.67 -12.47 -6.48
C GLY A 360 -18.66 -13.59 -6.21
N LEU A 361 -19.90 -13.46 -6.72
CA LEU A 361 -20.95 -14.46 -6.56
C LEU A 361 -20.62 -15.77 -7.28
N LEU A 362 -20.05 -15.72 -8.49
CA LEU A 362 -19.59 -16.90 -9.20
C LEU A 362 -18.42 -17.58 -8.47
N ALA A 363 -17.49 -16.80 -7.90
CA ALA A 363 -16.37 -17.32 -7.11
C ALA A 363 -16.84 -17.99 -5.80
N ILE A 364 -17.89 -17.45 -5.17
CA ILE A 364 -18.60 -18.09 -4.05
C ILE A 364 -19.30 -19.37 -4.50
N GLY A 365 -20.06 -19.30 -5.60
CA GLY A 365 -20.78 -20.44 -6.15
C GLY A 365 -19.84 -21.60 -6.45
N GLU A 366 -18.69 -21.33 -7.06
CA GLU A 366 -17.66 -22.35 -7.32
C GLU A 366 -17.18 -23.03 -6.03
N ARG A 367 -16.95 -22.24 -4.97
CA ARG A 367 -16.56 -22.78 -3.67
C ARG A 367 -17.67 -23.63 -3.04
N ALA A 368 -18.92 -23.29 -3.30
CA ALA A 368 -20.11 -24.04 -2.88
C ALA A 368 -20.44 -25.25 -3.78
N GLY A 369 -19.66 -25.50 -4.86
CA GLY A 369 -19.80 -26.66 -5.74
C GLY A 369 -20.33 -26.36 -7.14
N LEU A 370 -20.70 -25.11 -7.45
CA LEU A 370 -21.13 -24.71 -8.79
C LEU A 370 -19.95 -24.71 -9.76
N ARG A 371 -19.77 -25.79 -10.51
CA ARG A 371 -18.67 -25.98 -11.47
C ARG A 371 -18.53 -24.84 -12.49
N ALA A 372 -19.63 -24.20 -12.89
CA ALA A 372 -19.61 -23.07 -13.83
C ALA A 372 -18.96 -21.82 -13.22
N GLY A 373 -18.97 -21.67 -11.88
CA GLY A 373 -18.40 -20.52 -11.18
C GLY A 373 -16.89 -20.33 -11.41
N ARG A 374 -16.17 -21.38 -11.81
CA ARG A 374 -14.74 -21.30 -12.20
C ARG A 374 -14.47 -20.34 -13.36
N HIS A 375 -15.51 -19.99 -14.12
CA HIS A 375 -15.44 -19.08 -15.27
C HIS A 375 -15.71 -17.62 -14.92
N TRP A 376 -15.79 -17.26 -13.63
CA TRP A 376 -15.94 -15.88 -13.18
C TRP A 376 -14.99 -14.87 -13.86
N PRO A 377 -13.72 -15.20 -14.24
CA PRO A 377 -12.85 -14.20 -14.86
C PRO A 377 -13.36 -13.72 -16.22
N LEU A 378 -14.23 -14.48 -16.90
CA LEU A 378 -14.82 -14.07 -18.18
C LEU A 378 -15.76 -12.86 -18.03
N ALA A 379 -16.26 -12.56 -16.83
CA ALA A 379 -17.02 -11.34 -16.59
C ALA A 379 -16.17 -10.07 -16.83
N LEU A 380 -14.83 -10.17 -16.73
CA LEU A 380 -13.91 -9.08 -17.10
C LEU A 380 -13.96 -8.74 -18.59
N LEU A 381 -14.34 -9.68 -19.47
CA LEU A 381 -14.54 -9.39 -20.89
C LEU A 381 -15.79 -8.53 -21.11
N GLY A 382 -16.84 -8.80 -20.33
CA GLY A 382 -18.05 -7.96 -20.32
C GLY A 382 -17.74 -6.55 -19.79
N LEU A 383 -16.99 -6.46 -18.69
CA LEU A 383 -16.52 -5.19 -18.14
C LEU A 383 -15.65 -4.43 -19.15
N ALA A 384 -14.70 -5.11 -19.81
CA ALA A 384 -13.85 -4.51 -20.82
C ALA A 384 -14.64 -4.00 -22.03
N ALA A 385 -15.63 -4.75 -22.52
CA ALA A 385 -16.51 -4.32 -23.59
C ALA A 385 -17.34 -3.09 -23.18
N PHE A 386 -17.87 -3.08 -21.95
CA PHE A 386 -18.57 -1.94 -21.39
C PHE A 386 -17.66 -0.70 -21.32
N MET A 387 -16.48 -0.83 -20.72
CA MET A 387 -15.50 0.27 -20.58
C MET A 387 -15.01 0.78 -21.95
N PHE A 388 -14.79 -0.12 -22.91
CA PHE A 388 -14.41 0.25 -24.28
C PHE A 388 -15.43 1.18 -24.93
N VAL A 389 -16.72 0.96 -24.67
CA VAL A 389 -17.77 1.83 -25.21
C VAL A 389 -17.91 3.10 -24.37
N ARG A 390 -17.80 3.00 -23.04
CA ARG A 390 -18.31 4.01 -22.09
C ARG A 390 -17.28 4.85 -21.35
N ASN A 391 -15.99 4.57 -21.46
CA ASN A 391 -14.99 5.37 -20.72
C ASN A 391 -14.92 6.82 -21.23
N ASP A 392 -15.04 6.99 -22.55
CA ASP A 392 -14.71 8.24 -23.22
C ASP A 392 -15.92 8.78 -24.01
N PRO A 393 -16.75 9.66 -23.42
CA PRO A 393 -17.97 10.14 -24.08
C PRO A 393 -17.70 10.94 -25.37
N ARG A 394 -16.49 11.52 -25.49
CA ARG A 394 -16.05 12.31 -26.65
C ARG A 394 -15.43 11.48 -27.77
N ALA A 395 -15.04 10.23 -27.48
CA ALA A 395 -14.39 9.35 -28.42
C ALA A 395 -15.37 8.38 -29.07
N TRP A 396 -15.01 7.86 -30.24
CA TRP A 396 -15.70 6.73 -30.86
C TRP A 396 -15.83 5.55 -29.88
N PRO A 397 -16.99 4.85 -29.82
CA PRO A 397 -18.13 4.94 -30.74
C PRO A 397 -19.22 5.94 -30.31
N LEU A 398 -19.07 6.64 -29.19
CA LEU A 398 -20.14 7.49 -28.65
C LEU A 398 -20.06 8.94 -29.11
N GLY A 399 -18.85 9.49 -29.11
CA GLY A 399 -18.61 10.89 -29.40
C GLY A 399 -18.29 11.14 -30.88
N PRO A 400 -18.17 12.43 -31.23
CA PRO A 400 -17.94 12.85 -32.61
C PRO A 400 -16.52 12.55 -33.12
N ALA A 401 -15.54 12.38 -32.23
CA ALA A 401 -14.15 12.14 -32.63
C ALA A 401 -13.98 10.74 -33.24
N GLY A 402 -13.24 10.67 -34.35
CA GLY A 402 -12.95 9.40 -35.02
C GLY A 402 -12.08 8.47 -34.17
N PHE A 403 -12.05 7.17 -34.50
CA PHE A 403 -11.26 6.18 -33.75
C PHE A 403 -9.78 6.58 -33.64
N TRP A 404 -9.11 6.84 -34.76
CA TRP A 404 -7.70 7.21 -34.78
C TRP A 404 -7.41 8.58 -34.18
N GLU A 405 -8.32 9.53 -34.37
CA GLU A 405 -8.22 10.86 -33.78
C GLU A 405 -8.23 10.78 -32.26
N SER A 406 -9.17 10.00 -31.70
CA SER A 406 -9.28 9.83 -30.24
C SER A 406 -8.04 9.18 -29.61
N MET A 407 -7.32 8.33 -30.34
CA MET A 407 -6.09 7.68 -29.85
C MET A 407 -4.91 8.64 -29.68
N THR A 408 -5.01 9.86 -30.22
CA THR A 408 -4.01 10.92 -29.99
C THR A 408 -4.19 11.62 -28.65
N LEU A 409 -5.38 11.48 -28.02
CA LEU A 409 -5.67 12.02 -26.70
C LEU A 409 -5.08 11.09 -25.61
N PRO A 410 -4.20 11.59 -24.73
CA PRO A 410 -3.50 10.75 -23.75
C PRO A 410 -4.42 9.98 -22.79
N ASP A 411 -5.53 10.60 -22.38
CA ASP A 411 -6.56 10.02 -21.50
C ASP A 411 -7.29 8.86 -22.18
N VAL A 412 -7.72 9.06 -23.43
CA VAL A 412 -8.35 7.99 -24.22
C VAL A 412 -7.36 6.86 -24.46
N LEU A 413 -6.13 7.16 -24.88
CA LEU A 413 -5.10 6.13 -25.10
C LEU A 413 -4.85 5.30 -23.84
N GLN A 414 -4.77 5.95 -22.68
CA GLN A 414 -4.65 5.30 -21.38
C GLN A 414 -5.85 4.40 -21.08
N HIS A 415 -7.08 4.89 -21.27
CA HIS A 415 -8.29 4.09 -21.07
C HIS A 415 -8.33 2.85 -21.99
N ARG A 416 -7.97 2.99 -23.27
CA ARG A 416 -7.89 1.87 -24.23
C ARG A 416 -6.82 0.87 -23.85
N ALA A 417 -5.66 1.33 -23.40
CA ALA A 417 -4.61 0.45 -22.89
C ALA A 417 -5.10 -0.37 -21.68
N PHE A 418 -5.85 0.24 -20.75
CA PHE A 418 -6.44 -0.48 -19.62
C PHE A 418 -7.50 -1.49 -20.04
N VAL A 419 -8.32 -1.20 -21.05
CA VAL A 419 -9.26 -2.18 -21.61
C VAL A 419 -8.52 -3.41 -22.12
N VAL A 420 -7.44 -3.22 -22.90
CA VAL A 420 -6.60 -4.33 -23.39
C VAL A 420 -6.02 -5.13 -22.23
N LEU A 421 -5.54 -4.44 -21.18
CA LEU A 421 -5.01 -5.09 -19.98
C LEU A 421 -6.07 -5.92 -19.25
N ILE A 422 -7.30 -5.40 -19.12
CA ILE A 422 -8.43 -6.13 -18.50
C ILE A 422 -8.77 -7.38 -19.31
N VAL A 423 -8.81 -7.30 -20.64
CA VAL A 423 -9.05 -8.46 -21.53
C VAL A 423 -7.95 -9.50 -21.36
N ALA A 424 -6.68 -9.08 -21.47
CA ALA A 424 -5.54 -9.96 -21.32
C ALA A 424 -5.55 -10.65 -19.95
N PHE A 425 -5.86 -9.91 -18.88
CA PHE A 425 -5.95 -10.44 -17.54
C PHE A 425 -7.13 -11.41 -17.36
N GLY A 426 -8.31 -11.08 -17.88
CA GLY A 426 -9.49 -11.94 -17.80
C GLY A 426 -9.27 -13.28 -18.49
N VAL A 427 -8.66 -13.27 -19.68
CA VAL A 427 -8.27 -14.51 -20.39
C VAL A 427 -7.20 -15.27 -19.62
N PHE A 428 -6.15 -14.58 -19.15
CA PHE A 428 -5.07 -15.19 -18.39
C PHE A 428 -5.58 -15.88 -17.11
N GLU A 429 -6.35 -15.18 -16.28
CA GLU A 429 -6.87 -15.74 -15.03
C GLU A 429 -7.83 -16.90 -15.34
N TRP A 430 -8.67 -16.79 -16.37
CA TRP A 430 -9.51 -17.90 -16.82
C TRP A 430 -8.68 -19.13 -17.22
N MET A 431 -7.58 -18.95 -17.94
CA MET A 431 -6.67 -20.05 -18.30
C MET A 431 -6.04 -20.71 -17.07
N VAL A 432 -5.62 -19.92 -16.08
CA VAL A 432 -5.12 -20.45 -14.79
C VAL A 432 -6.21 -21.24 -14.06
N ARG A 433 -7.43 -20.69 -13.95
CA ARG A 433 -8.55 -21.30 -13.22
C ARG A 433 -9.06 -22.59 -13.87
N THR A 434 -8.90 -22.72 -15.18
CA THR A 434 -9.34 -23.88 -15.96
C THR A 434 -8.26 -24.92 -16.20
N GLY A 435 -7.04 -24.72 -15.67
CA GLY A 435 -5.93 -25.66 -15.82
C GLY A 435 -5.26 -25.62 -17.20
N ARG A 436 -5.53 -24.60 -18.02
CA ARG A 436 -4.82 -24.37 -19.30
C ARG A 436 -3.42 -23.81 -19.09
N LEU A 437 -3.19 -23.17 -17.94
CA LEU A 437 -1.86 -22.77 -17.46
C LEU A 437 -1.54 -23.51 -16.17
N ALA A 438 -0.25 -23.76 -15.94
CA ALA A 438 0.22 -24.38 -14.71
C ALA A 438 -0.18 -23.54 -13.48
N PRO A 439 -0.62 -24.16 -12.36
CA PRO A 439 -0.99 -23.41 -11.16
C PRO A 439 0.16 -22.60 -10.57
N ARG A 440 1.42 -23.03 -10.75
CA ARG A 440 2.60 -22.27 -10.36
C ARG A 440 3.47 -21.99 -11.59
N PRO A 441 4.01 -20.76 -11.73
CA PRO A 441 3.85 -19.61 -10.82
C PRO A 441 2.54 -18.82 -11.02
N TRP A 442 1.73 -19.17 -12.01
CA TRP A 442 0.70 -18.28 -12.56
C TRP A 442 -0.47 -17.96 -11.61
N ALA A 443 -0.85 -18.84 -10.68
CA ALA A 443 -1.91 -18.54 -9.72
C ALA A 443 -1.56 -17.42 -8.71
N TYR A 444 -0.29 -17.01 -8.64
CA TYR A 444 0.13 -15.90 -7.78
C TYR A 444 -0.11 -14.51 -8.40
N VAL A 445 -0.44 -14.45 -9.70
CA VAL A 445 -0.63 -13.16 -10.39
C VAL A 445 -1.88 -12.44 -9.89
N PHE A 446 -3.04 -13.11 -9.84
CA PHE A 446 -4.28 -12.51 -9.31
C PHE A 446 -4.14 -11.96 -7.88
N PRO A 447 -3.68 -12.72 -6.87
CA PRO A 447 -3.54 -12.17 -5.52
C PRO A 447 -2.52 -11.02 -5.44
N LEU A 448 -1.44 -11.08 -6.23
CA LEU A 448 -0.46 -9.99 -6.26
C LEU A 448 -1.06 -8.72 -6.87
N LEU A 449 -1.81 -8.84 -7.97
CA LEU A 449 -2.49 -7.69 -8.58
C LEU A 449 -3.57 -7.11 -7.67
N CYS A 450 -4.32 -7.93 -6.92
CA CYS A 450 -5.25 -7.43 -5.90
C CYS A 450 -4.52 -6.70 -4.77
N ALA A 451 -3.42 -7.26 -4.26
CA ALA A 451 -2.64 -6.66 -3.18
C ALA A 451 -1.98 -5.34 -3.60
N LEU A 452 -1.36 -5.33 -4.78
CA LEU A 452 -0.72 -4.15 -5.35
C LEU A 452 -1.77 -3.11 -5.76
N GLY A 453 -2.83 -3.50 -6.47
CA GLY A 453 -3.90 -2.60 -6.90
C GLY A 453 -4.65 -1.98 -5.72
N GLY A 454 -4.97 -2.79 -4.70
CA GLY A 454 -5.59 -2.30 -3.46
C GLY A 454 -4.67 -1.35 -2.68
N GLY A 455 -3.38 -1.68 -2.56
CA GLY A 455 -2.39 -0.79 -1.98
C GLY A 455 -2.21 0.51 -2.78
N MET A 456 -2.15 0.42 -4.11
CA MET A 456 -2.00 1.56 -5.01
C MET A 456 -3.19 2.51 -4.92
N LEU A 457 -4.42 1.97 -4.82
CA LEU A 457 -5.63 2.76 -4.66
C LEU A 457 -5.61 3.59 -3.36
N LEU A 458 -5.01 3.06 -2.28
CA LEU A 458 -4.81 3.81 -1.04
C LEU A 458 -3.66 4.84 -1.14
N THR A 459 -2.73 4.67 -2.07
CA THR A 459 -1.64 5.62 -2.30
C THR A 459 -1.93 6.66 -3.38
N HIS A 460 -3.07 6.54 -4.05
CA HIS A 460 -3.48 7.46 -5.09
C HIS A 460 -4.29 8.60 -4.45
N SER A 461 -3.62 9.68 -4.07
CA SER A 461 -4.26 10.91 -3.61
C SER A 461 -4.12 12.01 -4.66
N HIS A 462 -5.21 12.74 -4.88
CA HIS A 462 -5.28 13.85 -5.84
C HIS A 462 -5.00 15.22 -5.22
N ALA A 463 -4.85 15.30 -3.89
CA ALA A 463 -4.77 16.50 -3.05
C ALA A 463 -3.80 17.58 -3.55
N MET A 464 -4.24 18.38 -4.52
CA MET A 464 -3.48 19.52 -5.05
C MET A 464 -4.37 20.75 -5.19
N PHE A 465 -5.66 20.58 -5.52
CA PHE A 465 -6.63 21.66 -5.69
C PHE A 465 -8.05 21.19 -5.31
N ASN A 466 -8.83 21.98 -4.56
CA ASN A 466 -10.19 21.62 -4.11
C ASN A 466 -10.26 20.37 -3.21
N LEU A 467 -9.60 20.45 -2.03
CA LEU A 467 -9.40 19.33 -1.10
C LEU A 467 -10.70 18.62 -0.70
N LYS A 468 -11.83 19.35 -0.58
CA LYS A 468 -13.12 18.78 -0.17
C LYS A 468 -13.68 17.82 -1.21
N GLU A 469 -13.71 18.23 -2.47
CA GLU A 469 -14.28 17.42 -3.56
C GLU A 469 -13.44 16.17 -3.84
N GLU A 470 -12.11 16.32 -3.83
CA GLU A 470 -11.19 15.20 -3.98
C GLU A 470 -11.34 14.22 -2.81
N PHE A 471 -11.44 14.72 -1.58
CA PHE A 471 -11.70 13.92 -0.40
C PHE A 471 -13.03 13.13 -0.51
N LEU A 472 -14.12 13.78 -0.93
CA LEU A 472 -15.42 13.13 -1.05
C LEU A 472 -15.43 12.03 -2.13
N THR A 473 -14.53 12.10 -3.10
CA THR A 473 -14.25 10.99 -4.01
C THR A 473 -13.41 9.91 -3.32
N GLU A 474 -12.33 10.29 -2.64
CA GLU A 474 -11.40 9.37 -1.96
C GLU A 474 -12.09 8.51 -0.89
N VAL A 475 -13.00 9.09 -0.11
CA VAL A 475 -13.68 8.38 0.99
C VAL A 475 -14.47 7.16 0.51
N THR A 476 -15.01 7.20 -0.71
CA THR A 476 -15.73 6.06 -1.32
C THR A 476 -14.78 5.01 -1.93
N HIS A 477 -13.55 5.39 -2.28
CA HIS A 477 -12.54 4.50 -2.87
C HIS A 477 -11.67 3.81 -1.82
N ALA A 478 -11.46 4.43 -0.65
CA ALA A 478 -10.65 3.86 0.43
C ALA A 478 -11.14 2.45 0.87
N PRO A 479 -12.45 2.18 1.03
CA PRO A 479 -12.94 0.83 1.29
C PRO A 479 -12.59 -0.17 0.19
N LEU A 480 -12.65 0.23 -1.09
CA LEU A 480 -12.27 -0.61 -2.22
C LEU A 480 -10.78 -0.99 -2.16
N GLY A 481 -9.91 -0.04 -1.79
CA GLY A 481 -8.47 -0.27 -1.63
C GLY A 481 -8.17 -1.28 -0.52
N ILE A 482 -8.84 -1.13 0.63
CA ILE A 482 -8.73 -2.08 1.75
C ILE A 482 -9.21 -3.47 1.31
N LEU A 483 -10.40 -3.58 0.72
CA LEU A 483 -10.95 -4.87 0.27
C LEU A 483 -10.07 -5.53 -0.80
N GLY A 484 -9.50 -4.76 -1.72
CA GLY A 484 -8.55 -5.25 -2.72
C GLY A 484 -7.28 -5.83 -2.08
N ALA A 485 -6.69 -5.10 -1.13
CA ALA A 485 -5.52 -5.57 -0.39
C ALA A 485 -5.82 -6.85 0.40
N LEU A 486 -6.96 -6.89 1.11
CA LEU A 486 -7.41 -8.06 1.87
C LEU A 486 -7.70 -9.25 0.96
N ALA A 487 -8.32 -9.04 -0.21
CA ALA A 487 -8.55 -10.09 -1.19
C ALA A 487 -7.24 -10.70 -1.67
N GLY A 488 -6.26 -9.86 -2.00
CA GLY A 488 -4.94 -10.29 -2.45
C GLY A 488 -4.23 -11.15 -1.41
N TRP A 489 -4.13 -10.66 -0.18
CA TRP A 489 -3.44 -11.35 0.92
C TRP A 489 -4.17 -12.62 1.39
N ALA A 490 -5.51 -12.62 1.41
CA ALA A 490 -6.29 -13.81 1.74
C ALA A 490 -6.18 -14.89 0.66
N ARG A 491 -6.19 -14.52 -0.62
CA ARG A 491 -5.98 -15.45 -1.72
C ARG A 491 -4.55 -15.96 -1.77
N TRP A 492 -3.55 -15.12 -1.47
CA TRP A 492 -2.17 -15.55 -1.31
C TRP A 492 -2.06 -16.64 -0.23
N LEU A 493 -2.69 -16.43 0.93
CA LEU A 493 -2.71 -17.40 2.01
C LEU A 493 -3.42 -18.71 1.62
N GLU A 494 -4.56 -18.65 0.93
CA GLU A 494 -5.28 -19.84 0.43
C GLU A 494 -4.39 -20.71 -0.48
N LEU A 495 -3.59 -20.08 -1.35
CA LEU A 495 -2.70 -20.78 -2.29
C LEU A 495 -1.42 -21.32 -1.62
N ARG A 496 -0.89 -20.60 -0.63
CA ARG A 496 0.33 -21.00 0.08
C ARG A 496 0.04 -22.04 1.16
N LEU A 497 -1.11 -21.97 1.81
CA LEU A 497 -1.43 -22.75 3.01
C LEU A 497 -2.85 -23.38 2.94
N PRO A 498 -3.07 -24.42 2.12
CA PRO A 498 -4.38 -25.09 2.05
C PRO A 498 -4.87 -25.66 3.40
N GLU A 499 -3.94 -26.05 4.28
CA GLU A 499 -4.20 -26.54 5.64
C GLU A 499 -4.62 -25.44 6.65
N ALA A 500 -4.63 -24.17 6.25
CA ALA A 500 -5.18 -23.07 7.06
C ALA A 500 -6.70 -23.17 7.26
N GLY A 501 -7.36 -24.09 6.55
CA GLY A 501 -8.81 -24.24 6.53
C GLY A 501 -9.46 -23.39 5.44
N ALA A 502 -10.79 -23.35 5.45
CA ALA A 502 -11.56 -22.70 4.39
C ALA A 502 -11.59 -21.16 4.49
N ALA A 503 -11.20 -20.58 5.63
CA ALA A 503 -11.40 -19.16 5.92
C ALA A 503 -10.73 -18.21 4.92
N PRO A 504 -9.43 -18.34 4.56
CA PRO A 504 -8.81 -17.44 3.58
C PRO A 504 -9.51 -17.46 2.22
N GLY A 505 -10.01 -18.63 1.83
CA GLY A 505 -10.81 -18.78 0.63
C GLY A 505 -12.13 -18.01 0.69
N TRP A 506 -12.85 -18.08 1.80
CA TRP A 506 -14.09 -17.30 1.95
C TRP A 506 -13.84 -15.80 2.02
N ILE A 507 -12.76 -15.37 2.68
CA ILE A 507 -12.43 -13.95 2.86
C ILE A 507 -12.24 -13.24 1.53
N TRP A 508 -11.37 -13.71 0.62
CA TRP A 508 -11.12 -12.97 -0.63
C TRP A 508 -12.35 -12.90 -1.54
N ARG A 509 -13.20 -13.95 -1.53
CA ARG A 509 -14.46 -13.98 -2.28
C ARG A 509 -15.46 -12.99 -1.71
N ALA A 510 -15.56 -12.90 -0.39
CA ALA A 510 -16.37 -11.91 0.30
C ALA A 510 -15.88 -10.49 0.03
N CYS A 511 -14.56 -10.28 0.00
CA CYS A 511 -13.98 -8.99 -0.41
C CYS A 511 -14.37 -8.61 -1.85
N LEU A 512 -14.33 -9.56 -2.79
CA LEU A 512 -14.73 -9.31 -4.18
C LEU A 512 -16.21 -8.94 -4.30
N VAL A 513 -17.09 -9.63 -3.57
CA VAL A 513 -18.51 -9.25 -3.44
C VAL A 513 -18.64 -7.85 -2.84
N GLY A 514 -17.89 -7.56 -1.77
CA GLY A 514 -17.87 -6.26 -1.10
C GLY A 514 -17.49 -5.12 -2.06
N VAL A 515 -16.46 -5.29 -2.88
CA VAL A 515 -16.07 -4.32 -3.91
C VAL A 515 -17.23 -4.06 -4.88
N GLY A 516 -17.90 -5.12 -5.36
CA GLY A 516 -19.08 -4.98 -6.22
C GLY A 516 -20.23 -4.21 -5.56
N LEU A 517 -20.50 -4.51 -4.28
CA LEU A 517 -21.54 -3.81 -3.51
C LEU A 517 -21.20 -2.33 -3.27
N PHE A 518 -19.97 -2.00 -2.88
CA PHE A 518 -19.54 -0.61 -2.72
C PHE A 518 -19.63 0.18 -4.03
N LEU A 519 -19.26 -0.43 -5.14
CA LEU A 519 -19.43 0.18 -6.47
C LEU A 519 -20.90 0.42 -6.82
N LEU A 520 -21.82 -0.49 -6.48
CA LEU A 520 -23.27 -0.29 -6.69
C LEU A 520 -23.87 0.82 -5.79
N LEU A 521 -23.30 1.00 -4.60
CA LEU A 521 -23.68 2.04 -3.65
C LEU A 521 -22.95 3.38 -3.89
N TYR A 522 -22.05 3.45 -4.87
CA TYR A 522 -21.23 4.64 -5.15
C TYR A 522 -22.09 5.84 -5.53
N ARG A 523 -21.80 7.01 -4.93
CA ARG A 523 -22.51 8.28 -5.16
C ARG A 523 -21.52 9.43 -5.27
N GLU A 524 -21.80 10.36 -6.20
CA GLU A 524 -20.99 11.57 -6.37
C GLU A 524 -21.62 12.85 -5.78
N GLY A 525 -22.85 12.76 -5.27
CA GLY A 525 -23.56 13.88 -4.62
C GLY A 525 -24.52 14.58 -5.54
#